data_AF-A0A2G9PS49-F1
#
_entry.id   AF-A0A2G9PS49-F1
#
_cell.length_a   1.000
_cell.length_b   1.000
_cell.length_c   1.000
_cell.angle_alpha   90.00
_cell.angle_beta   90.00
_cell.angle_gamma   90.00
#
_symmetry.space_group_name_H-M   'P 1'
#
loop_
_entity.id
_entity.type
_entity.pdbx_description
1 polymer ?
#
loop_
_entity_poly.entity_id
_entity_poly.type
_entity_poly.pdbx_seq_one_letter_code
_entity_poly.pdbx_strand_id
1 'polypeptide(L)'
;VGCQEVCTGTLAVSVSQKWSPTRYELAQTMIADAEHLNPEDYRDLIHNQGQAIEWYRGMVCPCTDRRSREQNPDCALCAGVGWYYQEMDVSVFKALVTGVSPFVEYAAFGEIMSGDCIVSTMPDEIPIDAPDKVVAPTDRKVRHSEVVVRSQSGDTDALWGQNVTEVIYLRDLTTVYAEIEDFLLDGDQIDWSPSGSTPTAGTQYTVLYQFQPTTYKCLGSLPTRRRAVAGTLLPQRAFCRIWVPETHRS
;
A
#
# COMPACT_ATOMS: atom_id res chain seq x y z
N VAL A 1 -81.98 7.19 -52.05
CA VAL A 1 -81.45 6.16 -52.96
C VAL A 1 -79.94 6.35 -53.00
N GLY A 2 -79.07 5.49 -52.50
CA GLY A 2 -79.16 4.22 -51.79
C GLY A 2 -77.78 3.94 -51.19
N CYS A 3 -77.74 3.24 -50.04
CA CYS A 3 -76.56 2.61 -49.46
C CYS A 3 -76.12 1.40 -50.31
N GLN A 4 -74.82 1.09 -50.32
CA GLN A 4 -74.20 -0.23 -50.08
C GLN A 4 -72.66 -0.12 -50.25
N GLU A 5 -71.88 -0.38 -49.19
CA GLU A 5 -70.98 -1.54 -48.97
C GLU A 5 -69.76 -1.59 -49.92
N VAL A 6 -68.52 -1.76 -49.48
CA VAL A 6 -67.95 -2.95 -48.83
C VAL A 6 -66.66 -2.60 -48.07
N CYS A 7 -66.50 -3.16 -46.86
CA CYS A 7 -65.26 -3.21 -46.10
C CYS A 7 -64.29 -4.27 -46.65
N THR A 8 -63.01 -3.92 -46.81
CA THR A 8 -61.90 -4.88 -46.75
C THR A 8 -60.83 -4.34 -45.81
N GLY A 9 -60.55 -5.13 -44.77
CA GLY A 9 -59.67 -4.76 -43.67
C GLY A 9 -58.19 -4.80 -44.06
N THR A 10 -57.41 -3.94 -43.41
CA THR A 10 -55.99 -4.18 -43.18
C THR A 10 -55.65 -3.62 -41.79
N LEU A 11 -55.53 -4.53 -40.83
CA LEU A 11 -54.98 -4.24 -39.51
C LEU A 11 -53.48 -3.94 -39.66
N ALA A 12 -53.11 -2.66 -39.68
CA ALA A 12 -51.72 -2.25 -39.48
C ALA A 12 -51.41 -2.33 -37.98
N VAL A 13 -50.80 -3.44 -37.56
CA VAL A 13 -50.14 -3.55 -36.25
C VAL A 13 -48.93 -2.62 -36.27
N SER A 14 -48.99 -1.50 -35.56
CA SER A 14 -47.82 -0.66 -35.31
C SER A 14 -46.93 -1.35 -34.29
N VAL A 15 -45.93 -2.09 -34.78
CA VAL A 15 -44.83 -2.58 -33.95
C VAL A 15 -43.98 -1.37 -33.57
N SER A 16 -44.19 -0.83 -32.37
CA SER A 16 -43.26 0.09 -31.71
C SER A 16 -41.98 -0.69 -31.38
N GLN A 17 -41.09 -0.86 -32.37
CA GLN A 17 -39.71 -1.26 -32.14
C GLN A 17 -39.04 -0.17 -31.28
N LYS A 18 -38.85 -0.43 -29.99
CA LYS A 18 -37.88 0.30 -29.17
C LYS A 18 -36.51 0.02 -29.76
N TRP A 19 -35.96 0.97 -30.49
CA TRP A 19 -34.59 0.92 -30.98
C TRP A 19 -33.65 0.91 -29.78
N SER A 20 -32.78 -0.11 -29.70
CA SER A 20 -31.62 -0.11 -28.82
C SER A 20 -30.69 1.04 -29.20
N PRO A 21 -30.15 1.82 -28.26
CA PRO A 21 -29.32 2.96 -28.58
C PRO A 21 -28.12 2.53 -29.42
N THR A 22 -27.78 3.36 -30.40
CA THR A 22 -26.61 3.13 -31.25
C THR A 22 -25.34 3.18 -30.39
N ARG A 23 -24.27 2.51 -30.82
CA ARG A 23 -22.94 2.59 -30.16
C ARG A 23 -22.46 4.03 -29.94
N TYR A 24 -22.97 4.98 -30.73
CA TYR A 24 -22.67 6.40 -30.61
C TYR A 24 -23.38 7.06 -29.42
N GLU A 25 -24.64 6.73 -29.15
CA GLU A 25 -25.38 7.21 -27.97
C GLU A 25 -24.87 6.59 -26.67
N LEU A 26 -24.47 5.31 -26.71
CA LEU A 26 -23.76 4.66 -25.60
C LEU A 26 -22.38 5.30 -25.37
N ALA A 27 -21.64 5.63 -26.43
CA ALA A 27 -20.38 6.34 -26.30
C ALA A 27 -20.58 7.76 -25.75
N GLN A 28 -21.64 8.47 -26.16
CA GLN A 28 -21.96 9.81 -25.64
C GLN A 28 -22.40 9.80 -24.17
N THR A 29 -23.16 8.78 -23.74
CA THR A 29 -23.48 8.60 -22.31
C THR A 29 -22.26 8.19 -21.50
N MET A 30 -21.40 7.31 -22.02
CA MET A 30 -20.12 6.98 -21.36
C MET A 30 -19.12 8.16 -21.33
N ILE A 31 -19.19 9.08 -22.30
CA ILE A 31 -18.40 10.32 -22.30
C ILE A 31 -18.99 11.34 -21.31
N ALA A 32 -20.31 11.45 -21.20
CA ALA A 32 -21.00 12.30 -20.21
C ALA A 32 -20.79 11.81 -18.77
N ASP A 33 -20.78 10.50 -18.53
CA ASP A 33 -20.45 9.92 -17.22
C ASP A 33 -18.97 10.14 -16.85
N ALA A 34 -18.08 10.25 -17.84
CA ALA A 34 -16.69 10.61 -17.62
C ALA A 34 -16.46 12.13 -17.39
N GLU A 35 -17.50 12.95 -17.60
CA GLU A 35 -17.51 14.40 -17.35
C GLU A 35 -17.86 14.73 -15.87
N HIS A 36 -18.11 13.73 -15.03
CA HIS A 36 -18.50 13.87 -13.62
C HIS A 36 -17.40 13.57 -12.60
N LEU A 37 -16.12 13.59 -12.99
CA LEU A 37 -15.03 13.58 -12.02
C LEU A 37 -14.75 15.02 -11.58
N ASN A 38 -15.50 15.50 -10.59
CA ASN A 38 -15.24 16.78 -9.95
C ASN A 38 -14.02 16.66 -9.01
N PRO A 39 -12.93 17.41 -9.23
CA PRO A 39 -11.75 17.39 -8.35
C PRO A 39 -12.07 17.79 -6.92
N GLU A 40 -13.06 18.68 -6.72
CA GLU A 40 -13.46 19.10 -5.37
C GLU A 40 -14.11 17.95 -4.61
N ASP A 41 -14.92 17.11 -5.25
CA ASP A 41 -15.49 15.92 -4.61
C ASP A 41 -14.40 14.96 -4.13
N TYR A 42 -13.29 14.85 -4.88
CA TYR A 42 -12.13 14.06 -4.47
C TYR A 42 -11.36 14.69 -3.32
N ARG A 43 -11.19 16.02 -3.33
CA ARG A 43 -10.57 16.73 -2.23
C ARG A 43 -11.38 16.56 -0.95
N ASP A 44 -12.69 16.75 -1.04
CA ASP A 44 -13.63 16.52 0.05
C ASP A 44 -13.58 15.09 0.54
N LEU A 45 -13.48 14.10 -0.35
CA LEU A 45 -13.32 12.70 0.03
C LEU A 45 -12.02 12.49 0.84
N ILE A 46 -10.89 13.03 0.38
CA ILE A 46 -9.61 12.91 1.07
C ILE A 46 -9.64 13.65 2.41
N HIS A 47 -10.25 14.83 2.49
CA HIS A 47 -10.32 15.61 3.72
C HIS A 47 -11.28 14.99 4.75
N ASN A 48 -12.38 14.39 4.29
CA ASN A 48 -13.38 13.79 5.17
C ASN A 48 -13.02 12.35 5.60
N GLN A 49 -12.52 11.53 4.67
CA GLN A 49 -12.24 10.11 4.93
C GLN A 49 -10.75 9.77 5.04
N GLY A 50 -9.87 10.68 4.64
CA GLY A 50 -8.43 10.50 4.79
C GLY A 50 -7.99 10.59 6.24
N GLN A 51 -6.80 10.06 6.47
CA GLN A 51 -6.13 10.08 7.75
C GLN A 51 -4.95 11.04 7.74
N ALA A 52 -4.60 11.55 8.92
CA ALA A 52 -3.37 12.30 9.10
C ALA A 52 -2.18 11.39 8.82
N ILE A 53 -1.18 11.93 8.13
CA ILE A 53 0.06 11.23 7.84
C ILE A 53 1.24 12.14 8.16
N GLU A 54 2.38 11.55 8.47
CA GLU A 54 3.66 12.25 8.39
C GLU A 54 4.26 11.96 7.02
N TRP A 55 4.74 13.00 6.35
CA TRP A 55 5.39 12.87 5.05
C TRP A 55 6.85 13.27 5.15
N TYR A 56 7.71 12.40 4.62
CA TYR A 56 9.13 12.61 4.55
C TYR A 56 9.56 12.62 3.09
N ARG A 57 10.10 13.75 2.64
CA ARG A 57 10.65 13.89 1.31
C ARG A 57 11.97 13.16 1.20
N GLY A 58 12.07 12.24 0.24
CA GLY A 58 13.28 11.47 -0.04
C GLY A 58 14.24 12.26 -0.93
N MET A 59 15.49 12.42 -0.50
CA MET A 59 16.55 13.07 -1.28
C MET A 59 17.79 12.17 -1.33
N VAL A 60 18.49 12.19 -2.47
CA VAL A 60 19.75 11.45 -2.59
C VAL A 60 20.73 11.97 -1.55
N CYS A 61 21.32 11.07 -0.77
CA CYS A 61 22.26 11.44 0.26
C CYS A 61 23.51 12.10 -0.37
N PRO A 62 24.05 13.20 0.22
CA PRO A 62 25.30 13.79 -0.24
C PRO A 62 26.52 12.86 -0.16
N CYS A 63 26.45 11.76 0.58
CA CYS A 63 27.55 10.79 0.66
C CYS A 63 27.71 9.91 -0.57
N THR A 64 26.73 9.91 -1.48
CA THR A 64 26.74 9.06 -2.68
C THR A 64 27.74 9.60 -3.70
N ASP A 65 28.71 8.78 -4.10
CA ASP A 65 29.68 9.15 -5.14
C ASP A 65 28.95 9.37 -6.47
N ARG A 66 29.18 10.53 -7.10
CA ARG A 66 28.56 10.89 -8.38
C ARG A 66 28.95 9.96 -9.53
N ARG A 67 30.13 9.32 -9.46
CA ARG A 67 30.68 8.46 -10.52
C ARG A 67 30.29 7.00 -10.34
N SER A 68 30.56 6.42 -9.17
CA SER A 68 30.26 5.00 -8.92
C SER A 68 28.80 4.78 -8.49
N ARG A 69 28.10 5.84 -8.03
CA ARG A 69 26.80 5.77 -7.34
C ARG A 69 26.85 4.95 -6.05
N GLU A 70 28.04 4.67 -5.54
CA GLU A 70 28.22 3.98 -4.27
C GLU A 70 27.98 4.96 -3.12
N GLN A 71 27.19 4.51 -2.15
CA GLN A 71 26.97 5.22 -0.92
C GLN A 71 27.96 4.80 0.15
N ASN A 72 28.32 5.73 1.04
CA ASN A 72 29.13 5.41 2.22
C ASN A 72 28.27 4.59 3.21
N PRO A 73 28.65 3.33 3.54
CA PRO A 73 27.91 2.50 4.48
C PRO A 73 27.86 3.11 5.89
N ASP A 74 28.89 3.86 6.29
CA ASP A 74 29.01 4.46 7.63
C ASP A 74 28.49 5.90 7.68
N CYS A 75 27.69 6.32 6.70
CA CYS A 75 27.17 7.69 6.67
C CYS A 75 26.12 7.92 7.77
N ALA A 76 26.41 8.80 8.72
CA ALA A 76 25.47 9.15 9.79
C ALA A 76 24.11 9.73 9.31
N LEU A 77 24.03 10.25 8.07
CA LEU A 77 22.79 10.81 7.52
C LEU A 77 21.85 9.77 6.93
N CYS A 78 22.39 8.73 6.27
CA CYS A 78 21.58 7.74 5.55
C CYS A 78 21.80 6.29 6.01
N ALA A 79 22.73 6.05 6.94
CA ALA A 79 23.12 4.74 7.44
C ALA A 79 23.37 3.71 6.31
N GLY A 80 24.05 4.14 5.24
CA GLY A 80 24.35 3.28 4.10
C GLY A 80 23.19 3.01 3.12
N VAL A 81 22.01 3.61 3.33
CA VAL A 81 20.84 3.44 2.45
C VAL A 81 20.92 4.33 1.19
N GLY A 82 21.71 5.42 1.24
CA GLY A 82 21.88 6.36 0.12
C GLY A 82 20.77 7.39 -0.04
N TRP A 83 19.77 7.39 0.85
CA TRP A 83 18.67 8.36 0.89
C TRP A 83 18.63 9.07 2.25
N TYR A 84 18.46 10.39 2.22
CA TYR A 84 18.16 11.22 3.38
C TYR A 84 16.69 11.65 3.31
N TYR A 85 16.00 11.61 4.45
CA TYR A 85 14.58 11.90 4.55
C TYR A 85 14.36 13.15 5.39
N GLN A 86 13.71 14.16 4.81
CA GLN A 86 13.33 15.38 5.51
C GLN A 86 11.83 15.36 5.78
N GLU A 87 11.44 15.53 7.04
CA GLU A 87 10.04 15.70 7.41
C GLU A 87 9.49 17.01 6.84
N MET A 88 8.29 16.92 6.27
CA MET A 88 7.56 18.03 5.68
C MET A 88 6.32 18.30 6.54
N ASP A 89 6.04 19.56 6.84
CA ASP A 89 4.83 19.92 7.58
C ASP A 89 3.60 19.78 6.68
N VAL A 90 2.84 18.71 6.93
CA VAL A 90 1.56 18.39 6.27
C VAL A 90 0.45 18.20 7.30
N SER A 91 0.60 18.77 8.50
CA SER A 91 -0.29 18.56 9.64
C SER A 91 -1.77 18.92 9.37
N VAL A 92 -2.03 19.79 8.39
CA VAL A 92 -3.36 20.20 7.96
C VAL A 92 -3.96 19.33 6.85
N PHE A 93 -3.13 18.51 6.18
CA PHE A 93 -3.54 17.71 5.04
C PHE A 93 -3.74 16.25 5.43
N LYS A 94 -4.53 15.55 4.62
CA LYS A 94 -4.86 14.15 4.83
C LYS A 94 -4.52 13.34 3.59
N ALA A 95 -4.34 12.04 3.79
CA ALA A 95 -4.15 11.10 2.70
C ALA A 95 -5.12 9.93 2.85
N LEU A 96 -5.59 9.40 1.72
CA LEU A 96 -6.31 8.14 1.69
C LEU A 96 -5.29 7.01 1.54
N VAL A 97 -5.12 6.20 2.59
CA VAL A 97 -4.27 5.01 2.56
C VAL A 97 -5.17 3.81 2.38
N THR A 98 -5.03 3.15 1.23
CA THR A 98 -5.84 1.98 0.87
C THR A 98 -4.94 0.77 0.71
N GLY A 99 -5.30 -0.35 1.33
CA GLY A 99 -4.56 -1.59 1.15
C GLY A 99 -4.68 -2.07 -0.29
N VAL A 100 -3.60 -2.58 -0.86
CA VAL A 100 -3.67 -3.27 -2.16
C VAL A 100 -4.15 -4.69 -1.90
N SER A 101 -5.36 -5.00 -2.34
CA SER A 101 -5.79 -6.39 -2.47
C SER A 101 -5.02 -7.02 -3.64
N PRO A 102 -4.41 -8.20 -3.47
CA PRO A 102 -3.71 -8.89 -4.54
C PRO A 102 -4.72 -9.51 -5.52
N PHE A 103 -5.39 -8.70 -6.34
CA PHE A 103 -6.19 -9.21 -7.47
C PHE A 103 -5.55 -8.86 -8.82
N VAL A 104 -4.88 -9.88 -9.37
CA VAL A 104 -4.72 -10.30 -10.77
C VAL A 104 -4.02 -9.38 -11.78
N GLU A 105 -4.14 -8.06 -11.76
CA GLU A 105 -3.61 -7.24 -12.89
C GLU A 105 -2.13 -6.82 -12.80
N TYR A 106 -1.46 -7.01 -11.65
CA TYR A 106 -0.12 -6.41 -11.42
C TYR A 106 1.01 -7.40 -11.11
N ALA A 107 0.82 -8.70 -11.39
CA ALA A 107 1.89 -9.71 -11.33
C ALA A 107 3.10 -9.37 -12.23
N ALA A 108 2.94 -8.43 -13.18
CA ALA A 108 4.01 -7.93 -14.06
C ALA A 108 5.08 -7.07 -13.35
N PHE A 109 4.84 -6.58 -12.12
CA PHE A 109 5.79 -5.73 -11.38
C PHE A 109 6.70 -6.47 -10.40
N GLY A 110 6.67 -7.81 -10.36
CA GLY A 110 7.53 -8.57 -9.46
C GLY A 110 7.16 -8.31 -7.99
N GLU A 111 6.10 -9.00 -7.58
CA GLU A 111 5.70 -9.25 -6.19
C GLU A 111 5.13 -8.03 -5.44
N ILE A 112 3.81 -7.82 -5.58
CA ILE A 112 3.03 -7.14 -4.54
C ILE A 112 3.17 -7.99 -3.27
N MET A 113 3.70 -7.39 -2.21
CA MET A 113 3.87 -8.05 -0.93
C MET A 113 2.64 -7.83 -0.05
N SER A 114 2.37 -8.80 0.83
CA SER A 114 1.43 -8.61 1.93
C SER A 114 1.87 -7.39 2.74
N GLY A 115 1.06 -6.34 2.72
CA GLY A 115 1.38 -5.08 3.39
C GLY A 115 1.46 -3.86 2.50
N ASP A 116 1.62 -4.05 1.18
CA ASP A 116 1.65 -2.94 0.23
C ASP A 116 0.33 -2.15 0.26
N CYS A 117 0.44 -0.84 0.01
CA CYS A 117 -0.68 0.10 0.05
C CYS A 117 -0.58 1.13 -1.08
N ILE A 118 -1.72 1.77 -1.38
CA ILE A 118 -1.79 2.93 -2.25
C ILE A 118 -2.13 4.13 -1.38
N VAL A 119 -1.28 5.14 -1.46
CA VAL A 119 -1.47 6.43 -0.81
C VAL A 119 -1.99 7.39 -1.86
N SER A 120 -3.17 7.96 -1.64
CA SER A 120 -3.76 8.96 -2.53
C SER A 120 -3.78 10.33 -1.86
N THR A 121 -3.27 11.34 -2.55
CA THR A 121 -3.17 12.72 -2.06
C THR A 121 -3.55 13.70 -3.17
N MET A 122 -3.90 14.92 -2.76
CA MET A 122 -3.95 16.05 -3.68
C MET A 122 -2.52 16.51 -3.99
N PRO A 123 -2.11 16.62 -5.27
CA PRO A 123 -0.71 16.90 -5.62
C PRO A 123 -0.28 18.34 -5.30
N ASP A 124 -1.21 19.28 -5.17
CA ASP A 124 -0.98 20.65 -4.67
C ASP A 124 -0.76 20.71 -3.15
N GLU A 125 -1.24 19.71 -2.41
CA GLU A 125 -1.10 19.62 -0.96
C GLU A 125 0.13 18.79 -0.58
N ILE A 126 0.19 17.55 -1.09
CA ILE A 126 1.24 16.59 -0.82
C ILE A 126 1.69 15.99 -2.16
N PRO A 127 2.72 16.57 -2.82
CA PRO A 127 3.29 16.06 -4.05
C PRO A 127 4.18 14.81 -3.79
N ILE A 128 3.56 13.71 -3.36
CA ILE A 128 4.20 12.42 -3.08
C ILE A 128 4.77 11.77 -4.34
N ASP A 129 6.04 11.37 -4.30
CA ASP A 129 6.68 10.64 -5.40
C ASP A 129 7.74 9.65 -4.90
N ALA A 130 8.33 8.84 -5.78
CA ALA A 130 9.53 8.09 -5.43
C ALA A 130 10.70 9.07 -5.21
N PRO A 131 11.43 9.00 -4.09
CA PRO A 131 11.51 7.90 -3.12
C PRO A 131 11.02 8.33 -1.72
N ASP A 132 9.92 9.06 -1.64
CA ASP A 132 9.38 9.57 -0.38
C ASP A 132 9.00 8.46 0.60
N LYS A 133 8.81 8.84 1.86
CA LYS A 133 8.36 7.97 2.93
C LYS A 133 7.13 8.59 3.60
N VAL A 134 6.16 7.75 3.94
CA VAL A 134 4.94 8.14 4.64
C VAL A 134 4.83 7.32 5.92
N VAL A 135 4.55 7.99 7.02
CA VAL A 135 4.13 7.34 8.27
C VAL A 135 2.63 7.54 8.40
N ALA A 136 1.90 6.44 8.46
CA ALA A 136 0.46 6.45 8.57
C ALA A 136 0.05 5.55 9.75
N PRO A 137 -0.68 6.06 10.74
CA PRO A 137 -1.26 5.21 11.76
C PRO A 137 -2.27 4.30 11.06
N THR A 138 -1.97 3.01 10.98
CA THR A 138 -2.91 2.01 10.44
C THR A 138 -3.18 1.00 11.52
N ASP A 139 -4.43 0.57 11.66
CA ASP A 139 -4.83 -0.60 12.43
C ASP A 139 -4.61 -1.92 11.65
N ARG A 140 -4.05 -1.82 10.45
CA ARG A 140 -3.79 -2.97 9.58
C ARG A 140 -2.75 -3.88 10.20
N LYS A 141 -3.18 -5.11 10.44
CA LYS A 141 -2.33 -6.22 10.84
C LYS A 141 -1.86 -7.00 9.62
N VAL A 142 -0.56 -7.27 9.54
CA VAL A 142 0.07 -8.02 8.44
C VAL A 142 0.76 -9.25 9.03
N ARG A 143 0.52 -10.41 8.42
CA ARG A 143 1.23 -11.64 8.78
C ARG A 143 2.53 -11.74 7.98
N HIS A 144 3.62 -12.09 8.66
CA HIS A 144 4.91 -12.33 8.04
C HIS A 144 5.55 -13.58 8.61
N SER A 145 6.28 -14.28 7.74
CA SER A 145 7.10 -15.42 8.14
C SER A 145 8.51 -15.18 7.71
N GLU A 146 9.44 -15.35 8.65
CA GLU A 146 10.86 -15.24 8.39
C GLU A 146 11.63 -16.35 9.12
N VAL A 147 12.89 -16.52 8.69
CA VAL A 147 13.85 -17.41 9.34
C VAL A 147 14.80 -16.54 10.14
N VAL A 148 14.87 -16.78 11.44
CA VAL A 148 15.75 -16.08 12.38
C VAL A 148 16.85 -17.03 12.80
N VAL A 149 18.06 -16.49 13.02
CA VAL A 149 19.19 -17.23 13.57
C VAL A 149 19.28 -16.90 15.05
N ARG A 150 19.29 -17.92 15.92
CA ARG A 150 19.45 -17.73 17.36
C ARG A 150 20.79 -17.08 17.65
N SER A 151 20.78 -15.94 18.35
CA SER A 151 22.00 -15.22 18.72
C SER A 151 22.98 -16.11 19.49
N GLN A 152 24.28 -15.92 19.25
CA GLN A 152 25.34 -16.57 20.02
C GLN A 152 25.56 -15.94 21.39
N SER A 153 25.05 -14.72 21.57
CA SER A 153 25.19 -13.95 22.81
C SER A 153 23.88 -13.23 23.13
N GLY A 154 23.38 -13.42 24.34
CA GLY A 154 22.14 -12.81 24.81
C GLY A 154 20.91 -13.68 24.59
N ASP A 155 19.81 -13.24 25.19
CA ASP A 155 18.56 -14.00 25.24
C ASP A 155 17.52 -13.47 24.25
N THR A 156 17.82 -12.42 23.50
CA THR A 156 16.85 -11.84 22.56
C THR A 156 17.28 -11.98 21.11
N ASP A 157 16.31 -12.21 20.23
CA ASP A 157 16.48 -12.22 18.77
C ASP A 157 15.48 -11.23 18.13
N ALA A 158 15.98 -10.31 17.30
CA ALA A 158 15.15 -9.28 16.67
C ALA A 158 14.35 -9.81 15.48
N LEU A 159 13.09 -9.35 15.37
CA LEU A 159 12.22 -9.61 14.23
C LEU A 159 12.34 -8.48 13.20
N TRP A 160 12.05 -8.80 11.93
CA TRP A 160 12.06 -7.81 10.85
C TRP A 160 10.92 -6.79 10.97
N GLY A 161 9.72 -7.23 11.33
CA GLY A 161 8.56 -6.36 11.45
C GLY A 161 8.65 -5.44 12.66
N GLN A 162 8.18 -4.20 12.51
CA GLN A 162 8.02 -3.25 13.61
C GLN A 162 6.60 -3.27 14.16
N ASN A 163 6.45 -3.02 15.46
CA ASN A 163 5.20 -3.14 16.21
C ASN A 163 4.59 -4.54 16.07
N VAL A 164 5.36 -5.56 16.45
CA VAL A 164 4.87 -6.93 16.50
C VAL A 164 3.78 -7.05 17.56
N THR A 165 2.64 -7.60 17.16
CA THR A 165 1.45 -7.69 18.00
C THR A 165 1.26 -9.08 18.62
N GLU A 166 1.69 -10.12 17.91
CA GLU A 166 1.44 -11.51 18.30
C GLU A 166 2.37 -12.45 17.51
N VAL A 167 2.91 -13.46 18.17
CA VAL A 167 3.59 -14.59 17.54
C VAL A 167 2.56 -15.72 17.36
N ILE A 168 2.31 -16.11 16.11
CA ILE A 168 1.30 -17.11 15.76
C ILE A 168 1.90 -18.52 15.84
N TYR A 169 3.14 -18.67 15.39
CA TYR A 169 3.79 -19.96 15.30
C TYR A 169 5.31 -19.81 15.29
N LEU A 170 6.01 -20.57 16.13
CA LEU A 170 7.46 -20.57 16.22
C LEU A 170 7.95 -22.01 16.33
N ARG A 171 8.87 -22.41 15.44
CA ARG A 171 9.45 -23.75 15.44
C ARG A 171 10.86 -23.81 14.88
N ASP A 172 11.61 -24.80 15.32
CA ASP A 172 12.78 -25.29 14.59
C ASP A 172 12.43 -26.56 13.79
N LEU A 173 13.42 -27.37 13.41
CA LEU A 173 13.19 -28.62 12.68
C LEU A 173 12.48 -29.70 13.53
N THR A 174 12.63 -29.66 14.86
CA THR A 174 12.25 -30.73 15.79
C THR A 174 11.20 -30.34 16.83
N THR A 175 11.14 -29.06 17.19
CA THR A 175 10.45 -28.53 18.35
C THR A 175 9.57 -27.35 17.92
N VAL A 176 8.34 -27.34 18.43
CA VAL A 176 7.44 -26.18 18.34
C VAL A 176 7.48 -25.53 19.71
N TYR A 177 7.75 -24.23 19.74
CA TYR A 177 7.93 -23.49 20.98
C TYR A 177 6.61 -22.83 21.40
N ALA A 178 6.34 -22.82 22.70
CA ALA A 178 5.16 -22.20 23.29
C ALA A 178 5.51 -20.85 23.92
N GLU A 179 4.71 -19.83 23.62
CA GLU A 179 4.82 -18.53 24.29
C GLU A 179 4.56 -18.71 25.80
N ILE A 180 5.21 -17.89 26.63
CA ILE A 180 5.25 -17.92 28.10
C ILE A 180 6.13 -19.04 28.68
N GLU A 181 6.11 -20.24 28.10
CA GLU A 181 6.93 -21.36 28.59
C GLU A 181 8.35 -21.32 28.01
N ASP A 182 8.46 -21.22 26.70
CA ASP A 182 9.72 -21.30 25.96
C ASP A 182 10.27 -19.93 25.57
N PHE A 183 9.39 -18.98 25.27
CA PHE A 183 9.77 -17.62 24.88
C PHE A 183 8.72 -16.59 25.29
N LEU A 184 9.13 -15.32 25.31
CA LEU A 184 8.25 -14.16 25.45
C LEU A 184 8.42 -13.22 24.25
N LEU A 185 7.35 -12.53 23.86
CA LEU A 185 7.45 -11.42 22.93
C LEU A 185 7.78 -10.13 23.70
N ASP A 186 8.96 -9.55 23.48
CA ASP A 186 9.36 -8.25 24.04
C ASP A 186 9.51 -7.21 22.92
N GLY A 187 8.45 -6.45 22.70
CA GLY A 187 8.36 -5.50 21.60
C GLY A 187 8.51 -6.19 20.24
N ASP A 188 9.59 -5.87 19.51
CA ASP A 188 9.91 -6.43 18.21
C ASP A 188 10.97 -7.55 18.30
N GLN A 189 11.12 -8.18 19.47
CA GLN A 189 12.11 -9.22 19.74
C GLN A 189 11.47 -10.45 20.38
N ILE A 190 12.03 -11.61 20.07
CA ILE A 190 11.77 -12.85 20.79
C ILE A 190 12.75 -12.94 21.95
N ASP A 191 12.25 -12.97 23.17
CA ASP A 191 13.02 -13.17 24.39
C ASP A 191 12.97 -14.64 24.82
N TRP A 192 14.14 -15.27 24.84
CA TRP A 192 14.41 -16.64 25.26
C TRP A 192 14.85 -16.75 26.72
N SER A 193 14.69 -15.69 27.52
CA SER A 193 14.96 -15.71 28.97
C SER A 193 14.12 -16.71 29.79
N PRO A 194 12.91 -17.15 29.37
CA PRO A 194 12.23 -18.24 30.04
C PRO A 194 13.09 -19.51 30.06
N SER A 195 13.04 -20.26 31.16
CA SER A 195 13.84 -21.49 31.33
C SER A 195 13.31 -22.70 30.53
N GLY A 196 12.47 -22.46 29.52
CA GLY A 196 11.90 -23.49 28.67
C GLY A 196 12.87 -23.99 27.60
N SER A 197 12.31 -24.60 26.56
CA SER A 197 13.07 -25.05 25.40
C SER A 197 13.51 -23.84 24.59
N THR A 198 14.81 -23.72 24.31
CA THR A 198 15.36 -22.70 23.40
C THR A 198 16.06 -23.38 22.22
N PRO A 199 16.02 -22.81 21.01
CA PRO A 199 16.91 -23.19 19.94
C PRO A 199 18.37 -23.14 20.41
N THR A 200 19.21 -24.02 19.87
CA THR A 200 20.64 -23.94 20.14
C THR A 200 21.22 -22.68 19.50
N ALA A 201 22.12 -21.99 20.18
CA ALA A 201 22.81 -20.82 19.63
C ALA A 201 23.38 -21.10 18.22
N GLY A 202 23.12 -20.18 17.28
CA GLY A 202 23.51 -20.30 15.87
C GLY A 202 22.61 -21.19 15.00
N THR A 203 21.57 -21.82 15.57
CA THR A 203 20.57 -22.56 14.78
C THR A 203 19.50 -21.64 14.22
N GLN A 204 18.94 -22.04 13.09
CA GLN A 204 17.84 -21.34 12.44
C GLN A 204 16.49 -21.87 12.93
N TYR A 205 15.57 -20.97 13.21
CA TYR A 205 14.18 -21.29 13.49
C TYR A 205 13.27 -20.40 12.64
N THR A 206 12.07 -20.90 12.34
CA THR A 206 11.05 -20.16 11.61
C THR A 206 10.09 -19.53 12.60
N VAL A 207 9.78 -18.27 12.38
CA VAL A 207 8.75 -17.54 13.11
C VAL A 207 7.68 -17.05 12.13
N LEU A 208 6.42 -17.20 12.51
CA LEU A 208 5.25 -16.62 11.88
C LEU A 208 4.60 -15.72 12.91
N TYR A 209 4.52 -14.43 12.61
CA TYR A 209 3.97 -13.42 13.51
C TYR A 209 3.13 -12.41 12.75
N GLN A 210 2.47 -11.55 13.52
CA GLN A 210 1.64 -10.48 13.02
C GLN A 210 2.13 -9.15 13.55
N PHE A 211 2.30 -8.17 12.67
CA PHE A 211 2.79 -6.83 13.02
C PHE A 211 1.95 -5.74 12.37
N GLN A 212 2.08 -4.51 12.88
CA GLN A 212 1.31 -3.34 12.45
C GLN A 212 2.25 -2.29 11.82
N PRO A 213 2.43 -2.31 10.48
CA PRO A 213 3.36 -1.40 9.80
C PRO A 213 2.87 0.04 9.87
N THR A 214 3.67 0.94 10.40
CA THR A 214 3.36 2.38 10.42
C THR A 214 4.05 3.13 9.28
N THR A 215 5.17 2.62 8.80
CA THR A 215 6.05 3.33 7.85
C THR A 215 6.06 2.66 6.48
N TYR A 216 5.90 3.46 5.44
CA TYR A 216 5.85 3.03 4.05
C TYR A 216 6.78 3.87 3.18
N LYS A 217 7.47 3.23 2.24
CA LYS A 217 8.27 3.89 1.20
C LYS A 217 7.52 3.90 -0.11
N CYS A 218 7.46 5.06 -0.74
CA CYS A 218 6.88 5.27 -2.06
C CYS A 218 7.84 4.73 -3.13
N LEU A 219 7.36 3.79 -3.93
CA LEU A 219 8.12 3.21 -5.03
C LEU A 219 7.86 3.93 -6.37
N GLY A 220 6.83 4.77 -6.41
CA GLY A 220 6.53 5.65 -7.53
C GLY A 220 5.08 6.10 -7.52
N SER A 221 4.84 7.23 -8.18
CA SER A 221 3.50 7.63 -8.56
C SER A 221 2.97 6.68 -9.65
N LEU A 222 1.78 6.12 -9.41
CA LEU A 222 1.04 5.37 -10.41
C LEU A 222 0.58 6.36 -11.47
N PRO A 223 0.73 6.03 -12.78
CA PRO A 223 0.31 6.92 -13.84
C PRO A 223 -1.20 7.16 -13.73
N THR A 224 -1.59 8.37 -13.34
CA THR A 224 -2.98 8.81 -13.44
C THR A 224 -3.33 8.82 -14.92
N ARG A 225 -4.25 7.96 -15.38
CA ARG A 225 -4.59 7.81 -16.81
C ARG A 225 -5.09 9.11 -17.47
N ARG A 226 -5.30 10.20 -16.71
CA ARG A 226 -5.58 11.55 -17.25
C ARG A 226 -4.79 12.59 -16.48
N ARG A 227 -3.94 13.36 -17.18
CA ARG A 227 -3.35 14.59 -16.67
C ARG A 227 -4.42 15.67 -16.77
N ALA A 228 -5.05 16.01 -15.65
CA ALA A 228 -6.00 17.10 -15.50
C ALA A 228 -7.29 16.99 -16.34
N VAL A 229 -8.44 17.25 -15.71
CA VAL A 229 -9.68 17.60 -16.43
C VAL A 229 -9.78 19.11 -16.39
N ALA A 230 -9.83 19.77 -17.55
CA ALA A 230 -9.96 21.23 -17.64
C ALA A 230 -8.91 22.05 -16.83
N GLY A 231 -7.68 21.55 -16.68
CA GLY A 231 -6.59 22.24 -15.98
C GLY A 231 -6.58 22.07 -14.45
N THR A 232 -7.54 21.33 -13.89
CA THR A 232 -7.58 20.99 -12.46
C THR A 232 -6.70 19.79 -12.13
N LEU A 233 -6.07 19.81 -10.97
CA LEU A 233 -5.24 18.71 -10.51
C LEU A 233 -6.14 17.59 -9.96
N LEU A 234 -5.99 16.40 -10.54
CA LEU A 234 -6.62 15.19 -10.00
C LEU A 234 -5.75 14.63 -8.87
N PRO A 235 -6.35 13.88 -7.93
CA PRO A 235 -5.59 13.19 -6.91
C PRO A 235 -4.56 12.27 -7.57
N GLN A 236 -3.35 12.31 -7.04
CA GLN A 236 -2.30 11.39 -7.41
C GLN A 236 -2.32 10.18 -6.49
N ARG A 237 -1.78 9.07 -6.98
CA ARG A 237 -1.74 7.79 -6.26
C ARG A 237 -0.31 7.30 -6.28
N ALA A 238 0.29 7.07 -5.13
CA ALA A 238 1.60 6.46 -5.01
C ALA A 238 1.48 5.02 -4.53
N PHE A 239 2.19 4.12 -5.20
CA PHE A 239 2.36 2.76 -4.71
C PHE A 239 3.42 2.76 -3.62
N CYS A 240 3.06 2.27 -2.44
CA CYS A 240 3.92 2.29 -1.27
C CYS A 240 4.07 0.90 -0.68
N ARG A 241 5.30 0.60 -0.22
CA ARG A 241 5.68 -0.67 0.39
C ARG A 241 6.08 -0.46 1.84
N ILE A 242 5.82 -1.44 2.69
CA ILE A 242 6.30 -1.43 4.08
C ILE A 242 7.80 -1.15 4.07
N TRP A 243 8.20 -0.15 4.84
CA TRP A 243 9.61 0.20 5.01
C TRP A 243 10.07 -0.17 6.41
N VAL A 244 11.07 -1.04 6.47
CA VAL A 244 11.80 -1.37 7.69
C VAL A 244 13.25 -0.92 7.48
N PRO A 245 13.81 -0.07 8.34
CA PRO A 245 15.21 0.34 8.21
C PRO A 245 16.15 -0.86 8.38
N GLU A 246 17.14 -0.97 7.49
CA GLU A 246 18.10 -2.10 7.45
C GLU A 246 19.00 -2.21 8.69
N THR A 247 18.96 -1.23 9.60
CA THR A 247 19.73 -1.21 10.85
C THR A 247 19.35 -2.31 11.84
N HIS A 248 18.28 -3.08 11.60
CA HIS A 248 17.89 -4.23 12.44
C HIS A 248 18.50 -5.57 12.00
N ARG A 249 19.39 -5.61 11.00
CA ARG A 249 20.04 -6.86 10.51
C ARG A 249 21.42 -7.15 11.11
N SER A 250 21.74 -6.61 12.28
CA SER A 250 23.02 -6.87 12.96
C SER A 250 23.02 -8.19 13.71
#